data_AF-A0A7Y4U1I3-F1
#
_entry.id   AF-A0A7Y4U1I3-F1
#
_cell.length_a   1.000
_cell.length_b   1.000
_cell.length_c   1.000
_cell.angle_alpha   90.00
_cell.angle_beta   90.00
_cell.angle_gamma   90.00
#
_symmetry.space_group_name_H-M   'P 1'
#
loop_
_entity.id
_entity.type
_entity.pdbx_description
1 polymer ?
#
loop_
_entity_poly.entity_id
_entity_poly.type
_entity_poly.pdbx_seq_one_letter_code
_entity_poly.pdbx_strand_id
1 'polypeptide(L)' 'FLELRATLSLARLWQQQDKAREAHTMLSTIYNWFTEGFDTKDLQEAKALLEELSQ' A
#
# COMPACT_ATOMS: atom_id res chain seq x y z
N PHE A 1 1.81 -7.43 10.58
CA PHE A 1 0.68 -7.65 9.63
C PHE A 1 -0.42 -6.61 9.82
N LEU A 2 -0.76 -6.23 11.06
CA LEU A 2 -1.76 -5.18 11.32
C LEU A 2 -1.33 -3.82 10.77
N GLU A 3 -0.03 -3.54 10.76
CA GLU A 3 0.56 -2.32 10.24
C GLU A 3 0.31 -2.17 8.74
N LEU A 4 0.62 -3.22 7.95
CA LEU A 4 0.40 -3.21 6.49
C LEU A 4 -1.08 -3.02 6.16
N ARG A 5 -1.98 -3.71 6.86
CA ARG A 5 -3.43 -3.61 6.64
C ARG A 5 -3.99 -2.22 6.99
N ALA A 6 -3.48 -1.61 8.06
CA ALA A 6 -3.84 -0.23 8.43
C ALA A 6 -3.35 0.77 7.37
N THR A 7 -2.12 0.61 6.90
CA THR A 7 -1.54 1.43 5.83
C THR A 7 -2.30 1.29 4.51
N LEU A 8 -2.69 0.07 4.14
CA LEU A 8 -3.55 -0.22 2.98
C LEU A 8 -4.88 0.55 3.06
N SER A 9 -5.54 0.49 4.22
CA SER A 9 -6.81 1.19 4.45
C SER A 9 -6.65 2.70 4.35
N LEU A 10 -5.55 3.24 4.89
CA LEU A 10 -5.24 4.68 4.83
C LEU A 10 -4.87 5.14 3.40
N ALA A 11 -4.09 4.34 2.67
CA ALA A 11 -3.71 4.63 1.29
C ALA A 11 -4.95 4.67 0.38
N ARG A 12 -5.90 3.75 0.54
CA ARG A 12 -7.19 3.79 -0.18
C ARG A 12 -7.99 5.05 0.16
N LEU A 13 -8.03 5.45 1.42
CA LEU A 13 -8.71 6.68 1.83
C LEU A 13 -8.09 7.93 1.20
N TRP A 14 -6.76 7.97 1.10
CA TRP A 14 -6.04 9.09 0.49
C TRP A 14 -6.15 9.13 -1.04
N GLN A 15 -6.23 7.96 -1.71
CA GLN A 15 -6.56 7.88 -3.13
C GLN A 15 -7.87 8.63 -3.44
N GLN A 16 -8.90 8.48 -2.59
CA GLN A 16 -10.19 9.15 -2.74
C GLN A 16 -10.16 10.66 -2.41
N GLN A 17 -9.04 11.18 -1.90
CA GLN A 17 -8.85 12.59 -1.54
C GLN A 17 -7.85 13.30 -2.46
N ASP A 18 -7.56 12.74 -3.64
CA ASP A 18 -6.55 13.23 -4.58
C ASP A 18 -5.11 13.28 -4.00
N LYS A 19 -4.85 12.53 -2.92
CA LYS A 19 -3.54 12.41 -2.25
C LYS A 19 -2.80 11.14 -2.67
N ALA A 20 -2.86 10.81 -3.97
CA ALA A 20 -2.33 9.56 -4.50
C ALA A 20 -0.81 9.43 -4.30
N ARG A 21 -0.07 10.54 -4.39
CA ARG A 21 1.40 10.55 -4.24
C ARG A 21 1.83 10.24 -2.80
N GLU A 22 1.14 10.82 -1.82
CA GLU A 22 1.37 10.58 -0.40
C GLU A 22 0.99 9.14 -0.02
N ALA A 23 -0.13 8.65 -0.56
CA ALA A 23 -0.55 7.26 -0.40
C ALA A 23 0.51 6.28 -0.95
N HIS A 24 1.01 6.55 -2.15
CA HIS A 24 2.04 5.73 -2.78
C HIS A 24 3.34 5.72 -1.94
N THR A 25 3.79 6.90 -1.50
CA THR A 25 5.03 7.03 -0.72
C THR A 25 4.97 6.25 0.60
N MET A 26 3.88 6.40 1.34
CA MET A 26 3.70 5.69 2.61
C MET A 26 3.60 4.17 2.39
N LEU A 27 2.76 3.73 1.46
CA LEU A 27 2.53 2.32 1.20
C LEU A 27 3.80 1.63 0.69
N SER A 28 4.56 2.30 -0.19
CA SER A 28 5.83 1.79 -0.73
C SER A 28 6.88 1.61 0.37
N THR A 29 6.95 2.55 1.31
CA THR A 29 7.88 2.47 2.45
C THR A 29 7.63 1.23 3.29
N ILE A 30 6.37 0.96 3.63
CA ILE A 30 6.00 -0.19 4.45
C ILE A 30 6.10 -1.50 3.66
N TYR A 31 5.68 -1.51 2.39
CA TYR A 31 5.80 -2.67 1.51
C TYR A 31 7.27 -3.12 1.35
N ASN A 32 8.21 -2.19 1.21
CA ASN A 32 9.64 -2.49 1.02
C ASN A 32 10.34 -3.02 2.28
N TRP A 33 9.72 -2.96 3.46
CA TRP A 33 10.24 -3.62 4.67
C TRP A 33 10.01 -5.13 4.67
N PHE A 34 9.10 -5.62 3.83
CA PHE A 34 8.87 -7.05 3.69
C PHE A 34 9.87 -7.63 2.69
N THR A 35 10.64 -8.61 3.14
CA THR A 35 11.52 -9.41 2.27
C THR A 35 10.93 -10.79 1.97
N GLU A 36 9.86 -11.17 2.67
CA GLU A 36 9.18 -12.46 2.59
C GLU A 36 7.65 -12.29 2.71
N GLY A 37 6.89 -13.32 2.35
CA GLY A 37 5.43 -13.33 2.51
C GLY A 37 4.66 -12.65 1.38
N PHE A 38 5.28 -12.37 0.23
CA PHE A 38 4.62 -11.77 -0.94
C PHE A 38 3.46 -12.62 -1.51
N ASP A 39 3.36 -13.89 -1.13
CA ASP A 39 2.22 -14.76 -1.45
C ASP A 39 1.01 -14.53 -0.53
N THR A 40 1.14 -13.69 0.50
CA THR A 40 0.02 -13.33 1.37
C THR A 40 -0.89 -12.31 0.70
N LYS A 41 -2.19 -12.40 1.00
CA LYS A 41 -3.21 -11.51 0.44
C LYS A 41 -2.90 -10.03 0.69
N ASP A 42 -2.45 -9.69 1.90
CA ASP A 42 -2.16 -8.30 2.26
C ASP A 42 -1.04 -7.71 1.38
N LEU A 43 0.02 -8.47 1.10
CA LEU A 43 1.12 -8.00 0.25
C LEU A 43 0.72 -7.97 -1.24
N GLN A 44 -0.09 -8.91 -1.71
CA GLN A 44 -0.64 -8.84 -3.07
C GLN A 44 -1.54 -7.61 -3.28
N GLU A 45 -2.40 -7.31 -2.30
CA GLU A 45 -3.26 -6.12 -2.33
C GLU A 45 -2.45 -4.82 -2.26
N ALA A 46 -1.40 -4.78 -1.43
CA ALA A 46 -0.52 -3.62 -1.34
C ALA A 46 0.19 -3.35 -2.67
N LYS A 47 0.66 -4.40 -3.36
CA LYS A 47 1.28 -4.27 -4.68
C LYS A 47 0.31 -3.72 -5.71
N ALA A 48 -0.90 -4.28 -5.79
CA ALA A 48 -1.93 -3.82 -6.73
C ALA A 48 -2.27 -2.35 -6.50
N LEU A 49 -2.43 -1.94 -5.24
CA LEU A 49 -2.70 -0.54 -4.89
C LEU A 49 -1.53 0.38 -5.22
N LEU A 50 -0.28 -0.06 -5.07
CA LEU A 50 0.89 0.72 -5.52
C LEU A 50 0.89 0.95 -7.03
N GLU A 51 0.55 -0.08 -7.81
CA GLU A 51 0.44 0.04 -9.27
C GLU A 51 -0.67 1.03 -9.65
N GLU A 52 -1.85 0.96 -9.01
CA GLU A 52 -2.95 1.92 -9.22
C GLU A 52 -2.57 3.36 -8.88
N LEU A 53 -1.82 3.57 -7.79
CA LEU A 53 -1.40 4.91 -7.34
C LEU A 53 -0.26 5.51 -8.17
N SER A 54 0.34 4.73 -9.05
CA SER A 54 1.43 5.15 -9.93
C SER A 54 0.97 5.64 -11.31
N GLN A 55 -0.33 5.52 -11.61
CA GLN A 55 -0.98 6.04 -12.82
C GLN A 55 -1.45 7.48 -12.64
#